data_AF-A0A0F7S1N4-F1
#
_entry.id   AF-A0A0F7S1N4-F1
#
_cell.length_a   1.000
_cell.length_b   1.000
_cell.length_c   1.000
_cell.angle_alpha   90.00
_cell.angle_beta   90.00
_cell.angle_gamma   90.00
#
_symmetry.space_group_name_H-M   'P 1'
#
loop_
_entity.id
_entity.type
_entity.pdbx_description
1 polymer ?
#
loop_
_entity_poly.entity_id
_entity_poly.type
_entity_poly.pdbx_seq_one_letter_code
_entity_poly.pdbx_strand_id
1 'polypeptide(L)'
;MKSFTTLLAFTLFALNTVLSAPMPSSSVVLQLKNGRTARCDLPQQPSRDRADMVSSKLVATYLVACPGVQEHSAGGKTVTCEQSQLADAEVANSMLRDACATHQGSHSVA
;
A
#
# COMPACT_ATOMS: atom_id res chain seq x y z
N MET A 1 58.07 44.54 -12.73
CA MET A 1 57.52 43.49 -11.85
C MET A 1 56.18 43.97 -11.31
N LYS A 2 55.06 43.40 -11.76
CA LYS A 2 53.74 43.61 -11.16
C LYS A 2 52.96 42.32 -11.38
N SER A 3 52.46 41.78 -10.28
CA SER A 3 52.04 40.39 -10.14
C SER A 3 50.65 40.35 -9.53
N PHE A 4 49.86 39.37 -9.98
CA PHE A 4 48.60 38.84 -9.42
C PHE A 4 47.40 39.82 -9.47
N THR A 5 46.16 39.38 -9.73
CA THR A 5 45.49 38.21 -9.15
C THR A 5 44.30 37.78 -10.04
N THR A 6 44.26 36.52 -10.44
CA THR A 6 43.12 35.91 -11.17
C THR A 6 42.10 35.40 -10.16
N LEU A 7 40.87 35.93 -10.18
CA LEU A 7 39.75 35.44 -9.36
C LEU A 7 38.96 34.38 -10.15
N LEU A 8 39.15 33.11 -9.79
CA LEU A 8 38.30 31.99 -10.20
C LEU A 8 37.11 31.89 -9.23
N ALA A 9 35.94 32.36 -9.66
CA ALA A 9 34.69 32.16 -8.92
C ALA A 9 34.10 30.79 -9.29
N PHE A 10 34.32 29.78 -8.46
CA PHE A 10 33.60 28.51 -8.53
C PHE A 10 32.25 28.65 -7.83
N THR A 11 31.18 28.87 -8.61
CA THR A 11 29.81 28.78 -8.12
C THR A 11 29.44 27.31 -7.95
N LEU A 12 29.43 26.83 -6.71
CA LEU A 12 28.90 25.53 -6.32
C LEU A 12 27.37 25.52 -6.50
N PHE A 13 26.91 24.92 -7.59
CA PHE A 13 25.51 24.53 -7.75
C PHE A 13 25.25 23.31 -6.86
N ALA A 14 24.74 23.54 -5.65
CA ALA A 14 24.21 22.46 -4.82
C ALA A 14 22.90 21.96 -5.44
N LEU A 15 22.95 20.90 -6.24
CA LEU A 15 21.77 20.15 -6.64
C LEU A 15 21.17 19.51 -5.38
N ASN A 16 20.13 20.13 -4.82
CA ASN A 16 19.24 19.48 -3.87
C ASN A 16 18.42 18.42 -4.63
N THR A 17 18.98 17.22 -4.80
CA THR A 17 18.19 16.06 -5.19
C THR A 17 17.26 15.72 -4.03
N VAL A 18 16.03 16.19 -4.08
CA VAL A 18 14.96 15.77 -3.15
C VAL A 18 14.71 14.29 -3.44
N LEU A 19 15.36 13.43 -2.66
CA LEU A 19 15.13 12.00 -2.69
C LEU A 19 13.79 11.76 -2.00
N SER A 20 12.69 11.79 -2.77
CA SER A 20 11.37 11.44 -2.25
C SER A 20 11.42 10.00 -1.73
N ALA A 21 11.49 9.84 -0.41
CA ALA A 21 11.40 8.54 0.21
C ALA A 21 10.08 7.87 -0.23
N PRO A 22 10.09 6.55 -0.53
CA PRO A 22 8.88 5.85 -0.92
C PRO A 22 7.82 6.05 0.17
N MET A 23 6.67 6.59 -0.22
CA MET A 23 5.57 6.82 0.72
C MET A 23 5.11 5.48 1.29
N PRO A 24 4.79 5.40 2.59
CA PRO A 24 4.32 4.17 3.20
C PRO A 24 3.07 3.63 2.52
N SER A 25 3.18 2.53 1.78
CA SER A 25 2.04 1.85 1.18
C SER A 25 1.50 0.78 2.11
N SER A 26 0.18 0.61 2.10
CA SER A 26 -0.49 -0.48 2.82
C SER A 26 -1.17 -1.42 1.83
N SER A 27 -1.48 -2.64 2.26
CA SER A 27 -2.19 -3.60 1.44
C SER A 27 -3.15 -4.46 2.26
N VAL A 28 -4.17 -4.99 1.61
CA VAL A 28 -5.05 -6.03 2.14
C VAL A 28 -4.96 -7.23 1.22
N VAL A 29 -4.58 -8.38 1.77
CA VAL A 29 -4.37 -9.63 1.04
C VAL A 29 -5.44 -10.61 1.47
N LEU A 30 -6.23 -11.12 0.53
CA LEU A 30 -7.27 -12.11 0.76
C LEU A 30 -6.87 -13.45 0.14
N GLN A 31 -6.72 -14.46 0.99
CA GLN A 31 -6.55 -15.85 0.58
C GLN A 31 -7.91 -16.44 0.22
N LEU A 32 -8.06 -16.88 -1.03
CA LEU A 32 -9.29 -17.47 -1.56
C LEU A 32 -9.25 -19.01 -1.45
N LYS A 33 -10.41 -19.63 -1.28
CA LYS A 33 -10.54 -21.10 -1.13
C LYS A 33 -10.06 -21.90 -2.34
N ASN A 34 -9.98 -21.27 -3.51
CA ASN A 34 -9.50 -21.87 -4.75
C ASN A 34 -7.96 -21.80 -4.91
N GLY A 35 -7.24 -21.39 -3.84
CA GLY A 35 -5.79 -21.30 -3.82
C GLY A 35 -5.21 -20.01 -4.41
N ARG A 36 -6.07 -19.12 -4.95
CA ARG A 36 -5.65 -17.81 -5.46
C ARG A 36 -5.54 -16.78 -4.35
N THR A 37 -4.79 -15.71 -4.62
CA THR A 37 -4.66 -14.60 -3.69
C THR A 37 -5.11 -13.30 -4.35
N ALA A 38 -6.16 -12.70 -3.80
CA ALA A 38 -6.58 -11.37 -4.20
C ALA A 38 -5.88 -10.33 -3.32
N ARG A 39 -5.45 -9.21 -3.90
CA ARG A 39 -4.76 -8.14 -3.19
C ARG A 39 -5.40 -6.80 -3.52
N CYS A 40 -5.51 -5.95 -2.51
CA CYS A 40 -5.80 -4.53 -2.64
C CYS A 40 -4.57 -3.74 -2.20
N ASP A 41 -3.93 -3.06 -3.13
CA ASP A 41 -2.80 -2.17 -2.85
C ASP A 41 -3.28 -0.73 -2.65
N LEU A 42 -2.85 -0.09 -1.57
CA LEU A 42 -3.25 1.25 -1.16
C LEU A 42 -2.02 2.17 -1.17
N PRO A 43 -1.66 2.74 -2.33
CA PRO A 43 -0.47 3.59 -2.46
C PRO A 43 -0.67 5.01 -1.95
N GLN A 44 -1.93 5.45 -1.78
CA GLN A 44 -2.28 6.81 -1.40
C GLN A 44 -2.44 6.96 0.12
N GLN A 45 -1.97 8.09 0.67
CA GLN A 45 -2.16 8.41 2.08
C GLN A 45 -3.60 8.85 2.39
N PRO A 46 -4.12 8.60 3.61
CA PRO A 46 -3.54 7.76 4.67
C PRO A 46 -3.70 6.27 4.36
N SER A 47 -2.62 5.56 4.06
CA SER A 47 -2.73 4.18 3.53
C SER A 47 -3.10 3.17 4.61
N ARG A 48 -2.59 3.35 5.85
CA ARG A 48 -2.91 2.48 7.00
C ARG A 48 -4.39 2.51 7.34
N ASP A 49 -4.97 3.70 7.48
CA ASP A 49 -6.39 3.86 7.81
C ASP A 49 -7.27 3.31 6.69
N ARG A 50 -6.87 3.46 5.43
CA ARG A 50 -7.58 2.85 4.30
C ARG A 50 -7.54 1.32 4.38
N ALA A 51 -6.43 0.71 4.79
CA ALA A 51 -6.35 -0.73 4.98
C ALA A 51 -7.25 -1.20 6.14
N ASP A 52 -7.37 -0.41 7.22
CA ASP A 52 -8.36 -0.67 8.29
C ASP A 52 -9.79 -0.61 7.78
N MET A 53 -10.14 0.39 6.99
CA MET A 53 -11.49 0.50 6.43
C MET A 53 -11.81 -0.64 5.46
N VAL A 54 -10.88 -1.01 4.57
CA VAL A 54 -11.05 -2.13 3.65
C VAL A 54 -11.25 -3.44 4.43
N SER A 55 -10.36 -3.75 5.37
CA SER A 55 -10.45 -4.98 6.16
C SER A 55 -11.70 -5.02 7.04
N SER A 56 -12.09 -3.90 7.66
CA SER A 56 -13.31 -3.80 8.45
C SER A 56 -14.57 -4.05 7.61
N LYS A 57 -14.62 -3.50 6.38
CA LYS A 57 -15.73 -3.75 5.44
C LYS A 57 -15.82 -5.22 5.04
N LEU A 58 -14.70 -5.90 4.87
CA LEU A 58 -14.68 -7.34 4.60
C LEU A 58 -15.20 -8.15 5.77
N VAL A 59 -14.70 -7.89 6.98
CA VAL A 59 -15.10 -8.60 8.20
C VAL A 59 -16.58 -8.42 8.52
N ALA A 60 -17.15 -7.23 8.25
CA ALA A 60 -18.56 -6.93 8.48
C ALA A 60 -19.54 -7.82 7.70
N THR A 61 -19.06 -8.54 6.68
CA THR A 61 -19.89 -9.47 5.89
C THR A 61 -20.02 -10.87 6.50
N TYR A 62 -19.21 -11.20 7.52
CA TYR A 62 -19.06 -12.56 8.06
C TYR A 62 -18.55 -13.63 7.07
N LEU A 63 -18.24 -13.23 5.83
CA LEU A 63 -17.73 -14.10 4.77
C LEU A 63 -16.20 -14.09 4.67
N VAL A 64 -15.55 -13.17 5.38
CA VAL A 64 -14.10 -12.98 5.41
C VAL A 64 -13.66 -12.70 6.84
N ALA A 65 -12.53 -13.25 7.26
CA ALA A 65 -11.84 -12.91 8.51
C ALA A 65 -10.48 -12.30 8.19
N CYS A 66 -9.98 -11.39 9.02
CA CYS A 66 -8.66 -10.76 8.83
C CYS A 66 -7.77 -10.99 10.06
N PRO A 67 -7.20 -12.20 10.24
CA PRO A 67 -6.48 -12.56 11.45
C PRO A 67 -5.07 -11.96 11.54
N GLY A 68 -4.47 -11.56 10.42
CA GLY A 68 -3.08 -11.13 10.35
C GLY A 68 -2.93 -9.64 10.10
N VAL A 69 -2.09 -8.97 10.89
CA VAL A 69 -1.63 -7.61 10.61
C VAL A 69 -0.12 -7.57 10.75
N GLN A 70 0.57 -7.12 9.69
CA GLN A 70 2.00 -6.87 9.69
C GLN A 70 2.25 -5.38 9.48
N GLU A 71 2.77 -4.72 10.50
CA GLU A 71 3.18 -3.31 10.42
C GLU A 71 4.52 -3.19 9.69
N HIS A 72 4.63 -2.22 8.79
CA HIS A 72 5.86 -1.94 8.06
C HIS A 72 6.63 -0.81 8.76
N SER A 73 7.95 -0.95 8.89
CA SER A 73 8.81 0.07 9.50
C SER A 73 8.74 1.44 8.81
N ALA A 74 8.39 1.47 7.52
CA ALA A 74 8.20 2.68 6.75
C ALA A 74 6.88 3.44 7.04
N GLY A 75 5.96 2.86 7.83
CA GLY A 75 4.69 3.50 8.23
C GLY A 75 3.43 3.00 7.52
N GLY A 76 3.52 1.92 6.74
CA GLY A 76 2.39 1.23 6.11
C GLY A 76 2.06 -0.10 6.82
N LYS A 77 1.12 -0.89 6.30
CA LYS A 77 0.85 -2.24 6.82
C LYS A 77 0.30 -3.21 5.79
N THR A 78 0.41 -4.50 6.07
CA THR A 78 -0.28 -5.55 5.32
C THR A 78 -1.27 -6.23 6.24
N VAL A 79 -2.54 -6.25 5.84
CA VAL A 79 -3.60 -7.00 6.51
C VAL A 79 -3.86 -8.28 5.72
N THR A 80 -3.70 -9.42 6.37
CA THR A 80 -4.00 -10.73 5.78
C THR A 80 -5.38 -11.17 6.21
N CYS A 81 -6.19 -11.49 5.22
CA CYS A 81 -7.55 -11.97 5.33
C CYS A 81 -7.71 -13.34 4.67
N GLU A 82 -8.69 -14.07 5.16
CA GLU A 82 -9.01 -15.43 4.75
C GLU A 82 -10.51 -15.51 4.49
N GLN A 83 -10.85 -16.13 3.37
CA GLN A 83 -12.23 -16.42 3.01
C GLN A 83 -12.83 -17.47 3.96
N SER A 84 -14.06 -17.25 4.44
CA SER A 84 -14.79 -18.23 5.23
C SER A 84 -15.34 -19.38 4.38
N GLN A 85 -15.67 -20.51 5.00
CA GLN A 85 -16.20 -21.69 4.30
C GLN A 85 -17.57 -21.44 3.62
N LEU A 86 -18.30 -20.41 4.06
CA LEU A 86 -19.64 -20.08 3.56
C LEU A 86 -19.62 -19.23 2.30
N ALA A 87 -18.48 -18.63 1.96
CA ALA A 87 -18.35 -17.72 0.83
C ALA A 87 -17.91 -18.45 -0.43
N ASP A 88 -18.34 -17.97 -1.59
CA ASP A 88 -17.71 -18.30 -2.87
C ASP A 88 -16.50 -17.42 -3.16
N ALA A 89 -15.52 -17.98 -3.87
CA ALA A 89 -14.25 -17.29 -4.10
C ALA A 89 -14.47 -16.00 -4.91
N GLU A 90 -15.39 -16.05 -5.86
CA GLU A 90 -15.81 -14.94 -6.70
C GLU A 90 -16.49 -13.85 -5.86
N VAL A 91 -17.32 -14.24 -4.89
CA VAL A 91 -18.01 -13.32 -3.97
C VAL A 91 -17.00 -12.63 -3.05
N ALA A 92 -16.11 -13.40 -2.42
CA ALA A 92 -15.07 -12.85 -1.55
C ALA A 92 -14.11 -11.92 -2.34
N ASN A 93 -13.73 -12.31 -3.56
CA ASN A 93 -12.92 -11.50 -4.45
C ASN A 93 -13.63 -10.21 -4.89
N SER A 94 -14.93 -10.27 -5.22
CA SER A 94 -15.69 -9.07 -5.58
C SER A 94 -15.80 -8.11 -4.40
N MET A 95 -16.01 -8.64 -3.19
CA MET A 95 -16.04 -7.81 -1.98
C MET A 95 -14.72 -7.07 -1.75
N LEU A 96 -13.57 -7.75 -1.91
CA LEU A 96 -12.27 -7.08 -1.83
C LEU A 96 -12.12 -6.02 -2.91
N ARG A 97 -12.47 -6.34 -4.16
CA ARG A 97 -12.40 -5.39 -5.28
C ARG A 97 -13.23 -4.13 -5.01
N ASP A 98 -14.47 -4.30 -4.54
CA ASP A 98 -15.40 -3.20 -4.31
C ASP A 98 -14.98 -2.34 -3.10
N ALA A 99 -14.50 -2.98 -2.03
CA ALA A 99 -13.90 -2.28 -0.89
C ALA A 99 -12.62 -1.52 -1.33
N CYS A 100 -11.78 -2.14 -2.15
CA CYS A 100 -10.56 -1.54 -2.67
C CYS A 100 -10.86 -0.29 -3.51
N ALA A 101 -11.82 -0.38 -4.43
CA ALA A 101 -12.25 0.73 -5.28
C ALA A 101 -12.79 1.91 -4.45
N THR A 102 -13.58 1.62 -3.40
CA THR A 102 -14.11 2.63 -2.48
C THR A 102 -12.99 3.47 -1.84
N HIS A 103 -11.83 2.86 -1.59
CA HIS A 103 -10.68 3.49 -0.94
C HIS A 103 -9.54 3.86 -1.90
N GLN A 104 -9.84 3.93 -3.20
CA GLN A 104 -8.90 4.31 -4.28
C GLN A 104 -7.65 3.40 -4.32
N GLY A 105 -7.83 2.12 -3.99
CA GLY A 105 -6.80 1.11 -4.11
C GLY A 105 -6.80 0.44 -5.48
N SER A 106 -5.71 -0.28 -5.76
CA SER A 106 -5.57 -1.12 -6.94
C SER A 106 -5.82 -2.58 -6.57
N HIS A 107 -6.84 -3.18 -7.19
CA HIS A 107 -7.14 -4.60 -7.01
C HIS A 107 -6.35 -5.45 -8.01
N SER A 108 -5.80 -6.57 -7.55
CA SER A 108 -5.15 -7.58 -8.39
C SER A 108 -5.42 -8.97 -7.85
N VAL A 109 -5.23 -9.99 -8.68
CA VAL A 109 -5.32 -11.40 -8.26
C VAL A 109 -4.17 -12.18 -8.87
N ALA A 110 -3.48 -12.94 -8.04
CA ALA A 110 -2.44 -13.91 -8.42
C ALA A 110 -2.97 -15.34 -8.28
#